data_AF-A0A836UCQ2-F1
#
_entry.id   AF-A0A836UCQ2-F1
#
_cell.length_a   1.000
_cell.length_b   1.000
_cell.length_c   1.000
_cell.angle_alpha   90.00
_cell.angle_beta   90.00
_cell.angle_gamma   90.00
#
_symmetry.space_group_name_H-M   'P 1'
#
loop_
_entity.id
_entity.type
_entity.pdbx_description
1 polymer ?
#
loop_
_entity_poly.entity_id
_entity_poly.type
_entity_poly.pdbx_seq_one_letter_code
_entity_poly.pdbx_strand_id
1 'polypeptide(L)'
;MFAVAVGWRRALALMSVTLCACGESAPVPLNDSDVLASVGDDQVTLADYRRYLSRLPDQARNEIQAERLLQAIIDEKLILAECRRLGLDKSAQYRELVQNETRRLSLAELYRRESIVAREPSETELAQMFATSPYSKRVRFSLLMVRDPEKLPPLMAQLKAGADFEELSMEHSQDPRILMRHADMGYHRWGETMPSHEALTRKAFTMAPGQLAGPLAVADGLGAPMAP
;
A
#
# COMPACT_ATOMS: atom_id res chain seq x y z
N MET A 1 -24.71 -67.38 27.81
CA MET A 1 -25.45 -67.86 29.00
C MET A 1 -25.86 -66.60 29.74
N PHE A 2 -27.10 -66.12 29.80
CA PHE A 2 -28.41 -66.76 29.69
C PHE A 2 -29.39 -65.85 28.92
N ALA A 3 -30.35 -66.49 28.26
CA ALA A 3 -31.51 -65.91 27.62
C ALA A 3 -32.78 -66.28 28.42
N VAL A 4 -33.93 -65.73 27.99
CA VAL A 4 -35.34 -66.18 28.19
C VAL A 4 -36.02 -65.59 29.46
N ALA A 5 -37.29 -65.13 29.51
CA ALA A 5 -38.49 -65.06 28.65
C ALA A 5 -39.34 -63.83 29.09
N VAL A 6 -40.02 -63.07 28.21
CA VAL A 6 -41.38 -63.23 27.63
C VAL A 6 -42.51 -63.50 28.62
N GLY A 7 -43.44 -62.55 28.72
CA GLY A 7 -44.79 -62.71 29.25
C GLY A 7 -45.76 -61.77 28.53
N TRP A 8 -46.54 -62.33 27.60
CA TRP A 8 -47.61 -61.63 26.87
C TRP A 8 -48.89 -61.54 27.70
N ARG A 9 -49.50 -60.34 27.78
CA ARG A 9 -50.95 -60.21 27.95
C ARG A 9 -51.50 -59.26 26.88
N ARG A 10 -52.36 -59.82 26.04
CA ARG A 10 -53.13 -59.13 25.01
C ARG A 10 -54.18 -58.26 25.67
N ALA A 11 -54.21 -56.97 25.32
CA ALA A 11 -55.41 -56.15 25.43
C ALA A 11 -55.50 -55.31 24.14
N LEU A 12 -56.37 -55.76 23.24
CA LEU A 12 -56.87 -54.97 22.11
C LEU A 12 -57.88 -53.97 22.66
N ALA A 13 -57.68 -52.67 22.45
CA ALA A 13 -58.75 -51.70 22.25
C ALA A 13 -58.22 -50.33 21.81
N LEU A 14 -58.67 -49.92 20.62
CA LEU A 14 -58.97 -48.55 20.20
C LEU A 14 -57.80 -47.54 20.04
N MET A 15 -57.23 -47.65 18.84
CA MET A 15 -56.76 -46.56 17.98
C MET A 15 -57.47 -45.21 18.23
N SER A 16 -56.74 -44.28 18.84
CA SER A 16 -56.94 -42.85 18.66
C SER A 16 -55.59 -42.25 18.26
N VAL A 17 -55.41 -42.09 16.95
CA VAL A 17 -54.28 -41.34 16.40
C VAL A 17 -54.56 -39.87 16.72
N THR A 18 -53.97 -39.37 17.79
CA THR A 18 -53.88 -37.92 18.01
C THR A 18 -52.76 -37.42 17.10
N LEU A 19 -53.12 -36.78 15.99
CA LEU A 19 -52.20 -35.92 15.25
C LEU A 19 -51.74 -34.83 16.23
N CYS A 20 -50.56 -34.99 16.83
CA CYS A 20 -49.80 -33.85 17.32
C CYS A 20 -49.40 -33.03 16.10
N ALA A 21 -50.21 -32.01 15.80
CA ALA A 21 -49.78 -30.92 14.96
C ALA A 21 -48.59 -30.25 15.66
N CYS A 22 -47.38 -30.61 15.26
CA CYS A 22 -46.21 -29.78 15.52
C CYS A 22 -46.46 -28.46 14.82
N GLY A 23 -46.92 -27.46 15.57
CA GLY A 23 -47.00 -26.10 15.08
C GLY A 23 -45.60 -25.66 14.70
N GLU A 24 -45.38 -25.44 13.41
CA GLU A 24 -44.19 -24.78 12.91
C GLU A 24 -44.28 -23.31 13.34
N SER A 25 -43.74 -23.04 14.54
CA SER A 25 -43.60 -21.69 15.05
C SER A 25 -42.76 -20.88 14.05
N ALA A 26 -43.36 -19.81 13.51
CA ALA A 26 -42.69 -18.92 12.58
C ALA A 26 -41.33 -18.48 13.16
N PRO A 27 -40.27 -18.39 12.34
CA PRO A 27 -38.97 -17.96 12.80
C PRO A 27 -39.10 -16.57 13.44
N VAL A 28 -38.68 -16.48 14.71
CA VAL A 28 -38.65 -15.20 15.42
C VAL A 28 -37.68 -14.29 14.66
N PRO A 29 -38.10 -13.07 14.25
CA PRO A 29 -37.21 -12.16 13.56
C PRO A 29 -36.04 -11.78 14.47
N LEU A 30 -34.83 -11.86 13.93
CA LEU A 30 -33.63 -11.50 14.67
C LEU A 30 -33.52 -9.98 14.85
N ASN A 31 -33.13 -9.57 16.06
CA ASN A 31 -32.86 -8.19 16.45
C ASN A 31 -31.34 -7.91 16.49
N ASP A 32 -30.97 -6.63 16.49
CA ASP A 32 -29.58 -6.18 16.48
C ASP A 32 -28.74 -6.69 17.67
N SER A 33 -29.37 -6.90 18.81
CA SER A 33 -28.74 -7.43 20.03
C SER A 33 -28.55 -8.94 20.03
N ASP A 34 -29.10 -9.67 19.06
CA ASP A 34 -29.05 -11.12 19.07
C ASP A 34 -27.62 -11.60 18.85
N VAL A 35 -27.18 -12.54 19.70
CA VAL A 35 -25.83 -13.08 19.70
C VAL A 35 -25.73 -14.19 18.65
N LEU A 36 -24.85 -13.99 17.68
CA LEU A 36 -24.57 -14.94 16.59
C LEU A 36 -23.41 -15.88 16.94
N ALA A 37 -22.44 -15.41 17.73
CA ALA A 37 -21.32 -16.21 18.21
C ALA A 37 -20.73 -15.63 19.51
N SER A 38 -19.97 -16.45 20.25
CA SER A 38 -19.24 -16.04 21.45
C SER A 38 -17.77 -16.43 21.35
N VAL A 39 -16.87 -15.53 21.74
CA VAL A 39 -15.41 -15.67 21.66
C VAL A 39 -14.81 -15.28 23.01
N GLY A 40 -14.68 -16.27 23.90
CA GLY A 40 -14.33 -16.01 25.30
C GLY A 40 -15.40 -15.14 25.97
N ASP A 41 -14.99 -13.99 26.50
CA ASP A 41 -15.89 -13.00 27.11
C ASP A 41 -16.55 -12.05 26.08
N ASP A 42 -16.08 -12.03 24.82
CA ASP A 42 -16.65 -11.18 23.79
C ASP A 42 -17.81 -11.89 23.06
N GLN A 43 -18.83 -11.12 22.68
CA GLN A 43 -19.93 -11.60 21.84
C GLN A 43 -19.85 -10.99 20.44
N VAL A 44 -20.34 -11.73 19.44
CA VAL A 44 -20.62 -11.23 18.09
C VAL A 44 -22.14 -11.10 17.97
N THR A 45 -22.63 -9.88 17.83
CA THR A 45 -24.06 -9.60 17.67
C THR A 45 -24.46 -9.46 16.20
N LEU A 46 -25.76 -9.46 15.91
CA LEU A 46 -26.26 -9.15 14.57
C LEU A 46 -25.90 -7.73 14.13
N ALA A 47 -25.85 -6.76 15.05
CA ALA A 47 -25.39 -5.41 14.77
C ALA A 47 -23.93 -5.38 14.32
N ASP A 48 -23.06 -6.16 14.97
CA ASP A 48 -21.65 -6.29 14.57
C ASP A 48 -21.55 -6.87 13.16
N TYR A 49 -22.27 -7.96 12.88
CA TYR A 49 -22.32 -8.58 11.56
C TYR A 49 -22.76 -7.58 10.47
N ARG A 50 -23.85 -6.85 10.70
CA ARG A 50 -24.35 -5.82 9.77
C ARG A 50 -23.34 -4.69 9.57
N ARG A 51 -22.64 -4.27 10.63
CA ARG A 51 -21.58 -3.25 10.55
C ARG A 51 -20.42 -3.73 9.68
N TYR A 52 -19.98 -4.97 9.82
CA TYR A 52 -18.93 -5.55 8.97
C TYR A 52 -19.38 -5.63 7.52
N LEU A 53 -20.60 -6.14 7.28
CA LEU A 53 -21.17 -6.23 5.94
C LEU A 53 -21.22 -4.85 5.27
N SER A 54 -21.62 -3.79 5.99
CA SER A 54 -21.72 -2.42 5.45
C SER A 54 -20.40 -1.80 5.01
N ARG A 55 -19.26 -2.30 5.50
CA ARG A 55 -17.92 -1.82 5.14
C ARG A 55 -17.39 -2.45 3.86
N LEU A 56 -17.96 -3.57 3.43
CA LEU A 56 -17.53 -4.24 2.21
C LEU A 56 -18.02 -3.47 0.98
N PRO A 57 -17.23 -3.40 -0.11
CA PRO A 57 -17.69 -2.91 -1.40
C PRO A 57 -18.91 -3.70 -1.90
N ASP A 58 -19.76 -3.07 -2.69
CA ASP A 58 -21.04 -3.62 -3.16
C ASP A 58 -20.90 -5.01 -3.80
N GLN A 59 -19.87 -5.20 -4.64
CA GLN A 59 -19.60 -6.50 -5.27
C GLN A 59 -19.32 -7.59 -4.24
N ALA A 60 -18.45 -7.32 -3.25
CA ALA A 60 -18.11 -8.28 -2.21
C ALA A 60 -19.29 -8.60 -1.29
N ARG A 61 -20.18 -7.62 -1.01
CA ARG A 61 -21.39 -7.86 -0.21
C ARG A 61 -22.34 -8.87 -0.86
N ASN A 62 -22.43 -8.87 -2.18
CA ASN A 62 -23.35 -9.74 -2.91
C ASN A 62 -22.81 -11.18 -3.07
N GLU A 63 -21.49 -11.36 -3.01
CA GLU A 63 -20.83 -12.66 -3.21
C GLU A 63 -20.48 -13.37 -1.88
N ILE A 64 -20.35 -12.63 -0.78
CA ILE A 64 -19.91 -13.18 0.51
C ILE A 64 -20.99 -14.06 1.15
N GLN A 65 -20.60 -15.27 1.54
CA GLN A 65 -21.46 -16.18 2.31
C GLN A 65 -21.54 -15.73 3.77
N ALA A 66 -22.72 -15.86 4.38
CA ALA A 66 -22.96 -15.35 5.72
C ALA A 66 -22.06 -16.00 6.78
N GLU A 67 -21.88 -17.31 6.68
CA GLU A 67 -21.02 -18.09 7.58
C GLU A 67 -19.56 -17.68 7.45
N ARG A 68 -19.11 -17.35 6.22
CA ARG A 68 -17.72 -16.91 5.98
C ARG A 68 -17.47 -15.53 6.56
N LEU A 69 -18.42 -14.60 6.44
CA LEU A 69 -18.31 -13.30 7.09
C LEU A 69 -18.35 -13.42 8.61
N LEU A 70 -19.26 -14.24 9.16
CA LEU A 70 -19.32 -14.50 10.60
C LEU A 70 -18.02 -15.11 11.11
N GLN A 71 -17.45 -16.09 10.40
CA GLN A 71 -16.17 -16.69 10.75
C GLN A 71 -15.04 -15.65 10.74
N ALA A 72 -14.98 -14.77 9.74
CA ALA A 72 -13.97 -13.71 9.71
C ALA A 72 -14.07 -12.76 10.92
N ILE A 73 -15.29 -12.45 11.39
CA ILE A 73 -15.50 -11.62 12.59
C ILE A 73 -15.05 -12.37 13.85
N ILE A 74 -15.30 -13.69 13.93
CA ILE A 74 -14.84 -14.54 15.03
C ILE A 74 -13.31 -14.58 15.06
N ASP A 75 -12.67 -14.80 13.92
CA ASP A 75 -11.22 -14.86 13.79
C ASP A 75 -10.57 -13.53 14.22
N GLU A 76 -11.14 -12.39 13.81
CA GLU A 76 -10.66 -11.08 14.25
C GLU A 76 -10.76 -10.91 15.77
N LYS A 77 -11.87 -11.31 16.40
CA LYS A 77 -12.01 -11.25 17.86
C LYS A 77 -11.02 -12.14 18.58
N LEU A 78 -10.72 -13.33 18.05
CA LEU A 78 -9.68 -14.22 18.59
C LEU A 78 -8.30 -13.55 18.55
N ILE A 79 -7.96 -12.91 17.42
CA ILE A 79 -6.70 -12.17 17.27
C ILE A 79 -6.64 -11.00 18.27
N LEU A 80 -7.72 -10.22 18.41
CA LEU A 80 -7.77 -9.11 19.36
C LEU A 80 -7.70 -9.57 20.83
N ALA A 81 -8.30 -10.71 21.15
CA ALA A 81 -8.17 -11.34 22.47
C ALA A 81 -6.70 -11.71 22.75
N GLU A 82 -6.00 -12.26 21.77
CA GLU A 82 -4.58 -12.56 21.88
C GLU A 82 -3.71 -11.30 22.02
N CYS A 83 -4.00 -10.24 21.26
CA CYS A 83 -3.32 -8.95 21.41
C CYS A 83 -3.42 -8.40 22.84
N ARG A 84 -4.61 -8.49 23.46
CA ARG A 84 -4.84 -8.10 24.87
C ARG A 84 -4.10 -9.00 25.84
N ARG A 85 -4.09 -10.32 25.61
CA ARG A 85 -3.35 -11.29 26.43
C ARG A 85 -1.85 -11.01 26.42
N LEU A 86 -1.31 -10.64 25.27
CA LEU A 86 0.10 -10.24 25.09
C LEU A 86 0.39 -8.81 25.58
N GLY A 87 -0.63 -8.03 25.93
CA GLY A 87 -0.48 -6.64 26.38
C GLY A 87 0.01 -5.67 25.30
N LEU A 88 -0.18 -6.00 24.02
CA LEU A 88 0.26 -5.17 22.90
C LEU A 88 -0.43 -3.81 22.91
N ASP A 89 -1.69 -3.80 23.34
CA ASP A 89 -2.54 -2.62 23.55
C ASP A 89 -2.11 -1.75 24.76
N LYS A 90 -1.17 -2.22 25.57
CA LYS A 90 -0.63 -1.51 26.75
C LYS A 90 0.79 -1.00 26.55
N SER A 91 1.43 -1.38 25.45
CA SER A 91 2.80 -0.95 25.13
C SER A 91 2.89 0.58 25.03
N ALA A 92 4.05 1.15 25.35
CA ALA A 92 4.28 2.60 25.22
C ALA A 92 4.09 3.06 23.77
N GLN A 93 4.60 2.28 22.82
CA GLN A 93 4.49 2.55 21.38
C GLN A 93 3.03 2.57 20.92
N TYR A 94 2.20 1.61 21.34
CA TYR A 94 0.78 1.59 20.98
C TYR A 94 0.04 2.80 21.57
N ARG A 95 0.29 3.13 22.85
CA ARG A 95 -0.33 4.30 23.50
C ARG A 95 0.02 5.60 22.80
N GLU A 96 1.28 5.78 22.39
CA GLU A 96 1.70 6.95 21.63
C GLU A 96 1.01 7.03 20.26
N LEU A 97 0.93 5.90 19.54
CA LEU A 97 0.23 5.83 18.26
C LEU A 97 -1.25 6.23 18.40
N VAL A 98 -1.95 5.67 19.40
CA VAL A 98 -3.36 5.99 19.67
C VAL A 98 -3.54 7.44 20.06
N GLN A 99 -2.66 8.01 20.89
CA GLN A 99 -2.72 9.42 21.26
C GLN A 99 -2.51 10.35 20.07
N ASN A 100 -1.52 10.06 19.21
CA ASN A 100 -1.27 10.83 17.99
C ASN A 100 -2.46 10.75 17.03
N GLU A 101 -3.03 9.57 16.84
CA GLU A 101 -4.20 9.39 15.98
C GLU A 101 -5.45 10.08 16.54
N THR A 102 -5.67 10.00 17.86
CA THR A 102 -6.77 10.72 18.54
C THR A 102 -6.63 12.23 18.36
N ARG A 103 -5.42 12.77 18.51
CA ARG A 103 -5.13 14.19 18.27
C ARG A 103 -5.42 14.56 16.82
N ARG A 104 -4.96 13.75 15.87
CA ARG A 104 -5.18 13.95 14.42
C ARG A 104 -6.66 13.99 14.07
N LEU A 105 -7.43 13.01 14.55
CA LEU A 105 -8.87 12.92 14.31
C LEU A 105 -9.64 14.08 14.97
N SER A 106 -9.23 14.49 16.16
CA SER A 106 -9.84 15.63 16.87
C SER A 106 -9.60 16.95 16.14
N LEU A 107 -8.39 17.18 15.63
CA LEU A 107 -8.07 18.34 14.80
C LEU A 107 -8.83 18.31 13.48
N ALA A 108 -8.88 17.15 12.81
CA ALA A 108 -9.63 17.00 11.56
C ALA A 108 -11.12 17.29 11.75
N GLU A 109 -11.71 16.80 12.84
CA GLU A 109 -13.11 17.06 13.17
C GLU A 109 -13.36 18.54 13.51
N LEU A 110 -12.46 19.18 14.26
CA LEU A 110 -12.53 20.62 14.53
C LEU A 110 -12.46 21.40 13.22
N TYR A 111 -11.49 21.10 12.35
CA TYR A 111 -11.32 21.77 11.06
C TYR A 111 -12.55 21.63 10.18
N ARG A 112 -13.14 20.43 10.14
CA ARG A 112 -14.38 20.17 9.41
C ARG A 112 -15.56 20.99 9.95
N ARG A 113 -15.71 21.08 11.28
CA ARG A 113 -16.80 21.86 11.92
C ARG A 113 -16.65 23.35 11.73
N GLU A 114 -15.44 23.86 11.93
CA GLU A 114 -15.12 25.28 11.83
C GLU A 114 -14.87 25.73 10.39
N SER A 115 -15.05 24.84 9.41
CA SER A 115 -14.73 25.09 7.99
C SER A 115 -13.29 25.60 7.77
N ILE A 116 -12.36 25.19 8.63
CA ILE A 116 -10.91 25.38 8.47
C ILE A 116 -10.44 24.33 7.46
N VAL A 117 -10.90 24.47 6.23
CA VAL A 117 -10.44 23.63 5.12
C VAL A 117 -9.17 24.26 4.57
N ALA A 118 -8.13 23.46 4.37
CA ALA A 118 -7.01 23.91 3.55
C ALA A 118 -7.57 24.29 2.18
N ARG A 119 -7.51 25.58 1.83
CA ARG A 119 -7.97 26.05 0.52
C ARG A 119 -7.27 25.24 -0.55
N GLU A 120 -8.05 24.64 -1.45
CA GLU A 120 -7.48 24.03 -2.65
C GLU A 120 -6.73 25.13 -3.42
N PRO A 121 -5.46 24.91 -3.76
CA PRO A 121 -4.72 25.86 -4.58
C PRO A 121 -5.49 26.09 -5.88
N SER A 122 -5.67 27.36 -6.24
CA SER A 122 -6.26 27.72 -7.53
C SER A 122 -5.37 27.24 -8.68
N GLU A 123 -5.95 27.06 -9.87
CA GLU A 123 -5.18 26.68 -11.06
C GLU A 123 -4.03 27.68 -11.34
N THR A 124 -4.21 28.96 -11.02
CA THR A 124 -3.18 29.99 -11.17
C THR A 124 -2.02 29.80 -10.18
N GLU A 125 -2.31 29.48 -8.92
CA GLU A 125 -1.31 29.15 -7.91
C GLU A 125 -0.54 27.87 -8.30
N LEU A 126 -1.24 26.85 -8.77
CA LEU A 126 -0.63 25.62 -9.28
C LEU A 126 0.26 25.89 -10.49
N ALA A 127 -0.21 26.68 -11.47
CA ALA A 127 0.55 27.02 -12.65
C ALA A 127 1.82 27.83 -12.29
N GLN A 128 1.72 28.79 -11.37
CA GLN A 128 2.87 29.58 -10.89
C GLN A 128 3.89 28.70 -10.15
N MET A 129 3.42 27.83 -9.27
CA MET A 129 4.29 26.92 -8.52
C MET A 129 4.94 25.90 -9.45
N PHE A 130 4.21 25.34 -10.40
CA PHE A 130 4.76 24.46 -11.43
C PHE A 130 5.82 25.20 -12.25
N ALA A 131 5.51 26.38 -12.77
CA ALA A 131 6.43 27.17 -13.59
C ALA A 131 7.76 27.50 -12.89
N THR A 132 7.72 27.79 -11.59
CA THR A 132 8.90 28.10 -10.78
C THR A 132 9.65 26.86 -10.28
N SER A 133 8.98 25.70 -10.25
CA SER A 133 9.59 24.44 -9.82
C SER A 133 10.52 23.82 -10.87
N PRO A 134 11.42 22.91 -10.47
CA PRO A 134 12.19 22.10 -11.41
C PRO A 134 11.32 21.22 -12.34
N TYR A 135 10.07 20.92 -11.95
CA TYR A 135 9.17 20.05 -12.71
C TYR A 135 8.71 20.66 -14.05
N SER A 136 8.79 21.99 -14.21
CA SER A 136 8.49 22.66 -15.49
C SER A 136 9.60 22.50 -16.54
N LYS A 137 10.80 22.08 -16.11
CA LYS A 137 11.99 22.02 -16.95
C LYS A 137 12.27 20.58 -17.40
N ARG A 138 12.94 20.47 -18.54
CA ARG A 138 13.57 19.24 -19.00
C ARG A 138 15.04 19.52 -19.26
N VAL A 139 15.89 18.55 -19.00
CA VAL A 139 17.31 18.62 -19.34
C VAL A 139 17.65 17.51 -20.32
N ARG A 140 18.49 17.81 -21.31
CA ARG A 140 19.14 16.83 -22.17
C ARG A 140 20.63 16.91 -21.91
N PHE A 141 21.31 15.77 -21.86
CA PHE A 141 22.74 15.69 -21.64
C PHE A 141 23.30 14.44 -22.31
N SER A 142 24.57 14.50 -22.68
CA SER A 142 25.34 13.33 -23.09
C SER A 142 26.01 12.71 -21.87
N LEU A 143 26.27 11.41 -21.89
CA LEU A 143 26.85 10.69 -20.77
C LEU A 143 27.99 9.80 -21.21
N LEU A 144 29.07 9.78 -20.43
CA LEU A 144 30.13 8.79 -20.47
C LEU A 144 30.12 8.04 -19.14
N MET A 145 30.04 6.71 -19.18
CA MET A 145 29.86 5.88 -18.00
C MET A 145 30.90 4.76 -17.95
N VAL A 146 31.67 4.68 -16.88
CA VAL A 146 32.63 3.60 -16.66
C VAL A 146 32.36 2.94 -15.31
N ARG A 147 32.50 1.61 -15.24
CA ARG A 147 32.37 0.83 -14.00
C ARG A 147 33.64 0.90 -13.17
N ASP A 148 34.78 0.99 -13.84
CA ASP A 148 36.10 1.07 -13.22
C ASP A 148 36.43 2.52 -12.85
N PRO A 149 36.57 2.85 -11.56
CA PRO A 149 36.80 4.21 -11.12
C PRO A 149 38.12 4.80 -11.61
N GLU A 150 39.12 3.97 -11.93
CA GLU A 150 40.44 4.41 -12.40
C GLU A 150 40.42 4.87 -13.87
N LYS A 151 39.38 4.49 -14.63
CA LYS A 151 39.27 4.83 -16.06
C LYS A 151 38.71 6.22 -16.33
N LEU A 152 37.85 6.75 -15.45
CA LEU A 152 37.21 8.04 -15.70
C LEU A 152 38.18 9.25 -15.62
N PRO A 153 39.12 9.32 -14.65
CA PRO A 153 40.04 10.45 -14.53
C PRO A 153 40.88 10.75 -15.79
N PRO A 154 41.53 9.77 -16.47
CA PRO A 154 42.28 10.07 -17.69
C PRO A 154 41.36 10.49 -18.85
N LEU A 155 40.14 9.94 -18.96
CA LEU A 155 39.17 10.36 -19.97
C LEU A 155 38.70 11.79 -19.73
N MET A 156 38.44 12.16 -18.48
CA MET A 156 38.10 13.54 -18.10
C MET A 156 39.21 14.53 -18.45
N ALA A 157 40.48 14.13 -18.35
CA ALA A 157 41.60 14.98 -18.76
C ALA A 157 41.63 15.21 -20.28
N GLN A 158 41.36 14.17 -21.08
CA GLN A 158 41.26 14.28 -22.54
C GLN A 158 40.08 15.17 -22.97
N LEU A 159 38.92 14.99 -22.34
CA LEU A 159 37.74 15.83 -22.59
C LEU A 159 38.00 17.30 -22.26
N LYS A 160 38.70 17.58 -21.15
CA LYS A 160 39.12 18.95 -20.79
C LYS A 160 40.15 19.54 -21.75
N ALA A 161 40.94 18.70 -22.42
CA ALA A 161 41.89 19.11 -23.45
C ALA A 161 41.23 19.33 -24.83
N GLY A 162 39.91 19.10 -24.94
CA GLY A 162 39.15 19.33 -26.17
C GLY A 162 38.95 18.10 -27.05
N ALA A 163 39.17 16.90 -26.53
CA ALA A 163 38.77 15.67 -27.22
C ALA A 163 37.25 15.61 -27.43
N ASP A 164 36.81 14.94 -28.49
CA ASP A 164 35.38 14.79 -28.78
C ASP A 164 34.69 13.90 -27.74
N PHE A 165 33.57 14.39 -27.19
CA PHE A 165 32.86 13.69 -26.13
C PHE A 165 32.14 12.44 -26.63
N GLU A 166 31.52 12.52 -27.81
CA GLU A 166 30.77 11.41 -28.38
C GLU A 166 31.73 10.27 -28.73
N GLU A 167 32.85 10.57 -29.37
CA GLU A 167 33.89 9.60 -29.72
C GLU A 167 34.42 8.89 -28.47
N LEU A 168 34.86 9.64 -27.46
CA LEU A 168 35.38 9.06 -26.22
C LEU A 168 34.32 8.27 -25.44
N SER A 169 33.06 8.72 -25.44
CA SER A 169 31.99 7.97 -24.80
C SER A 169 31.68 6.68 -25.55
N MET A 170 31.64 6.72 -26.88
CA MET A 170 31.38 5.55 -27.69
C MET A 170 32.49 4.50 -27.59
N GLU A 171 33.75 4.93 -27.43
CA GLU A 171 34.88 4.02 -27.28
C GLU A 171 34.97 3.41 -25.87
N HIS A 172 34.66 4.19 -24.82
CA HIS A 172 34.98 3.80 -23.45
C HIS A 172 33.78 3.53 -22.54
N SER A 173 32.58 3.95 -22.93
CA SER A 173 31.39 3.76 -22.11
C SER A 173 31.02 2.28 -22.00
N GLN A 174 30.72 1.86 -20.78
CA GLN A 174 30.40 0.47 -20.43
C GLN A 174 28.89 0.26 -20.20
N ASP A 175 28.06 1.24 -20.55
CA ASP A 175 26.60 1.17 -20.49
C ASP A 175 26.00 1.03 -21.90
N PRO A 176 25.35 -0.11 -22.22
CA PRO A 176 24.73 -0.32 -23.52
C PRO A 176 23.72 0.76 -23.91
N ARG A 177 23.02 1.37 -22.95
CA ARG A 177 21.99 2.40 -23.21
C ARG A 177 22.59 3.68 -23.79
N ILE A 178 23.83 3.98 -23.39
CA ILE A 178 24.60 5.13 -23.86
C ILE A 178 25.10 4.87 -25.28
N LEU A 179 25.65 3.67 -25.52
CA LEU A 179 26.17 3.26 -26.83
C LEU A 179 25.06 3.21 -27.89
N MET A 180 23.87 2.71 -27.53
CA MET A 180 22.71 2.68 -28.43
C MET A 180 22.20 4.06 -28.84
N ARG A 181 22.57 5.12 -28.12
CA ARG A 181 22.09 6.48 -28.33
C ARG A 181 23.21 7.47 -28.66
N HIS A 182 24.39 6.99 -29.05
CA HIS A 182 25.50 7.87 -29.42
C HIS A 182 25.82 8.88 -28.31
N ALA A 183 25.97 8.38 -27.09
CA ALA A 183 26.18 9.15 -25.85
C ALA A 183 25.00 10.02 -25.37
N ASP A 184 23.96 10.25 -26.17
CA ASP A 184 22.82 11.11 -25.81
C ASP A 184 21.81 10.41 -24.89
N MET A 185 21.52 11.01 -23.73
CA MET A 185 20.53 10.50 -22.80
C MET A 185 19.11 10.98 -23.11
N GLY A 186 18.94 11.92 -24.04
CA GLY A 186 17.65 12.51 -24.35
C GLY A 186 17.13 13.39 -23.22
N TYR A 187 15.84 13.76 -23.29
CA TYR A 187 15.24 14.66 -22.31
C TYR A 187 14.77 13.92 -21.04
N HIS A 188 15.17 14.44 -19.89
CA HIS A 188 14.74 13.99 -18.57
C HIS A 188 14.04 15.11 -17.80
N ARG A 189 12.96 14.79 -17.09
CA ARG A 189 12.38 15.68 -16.08
C ARG A 189 12.97 15.42 -14.70
N TRP A 190 12.73 16.37 -13.81
CA TRP A 190 13.04 16.23 -12.40
C TRP A 190 12.29 15.04 -11.79
N GLY A 191 13.01 14.12 -11.15
CA GLY A 191 12.43 12.95 -10.46
C GLY A 191 12.06 11.74 -11.36
N GLU A 192 12.22 11.82 -12.69
CA GLU A 192 11.95 10.68 -13.59
C GLU A 192 13.09 9.64 -13.59
N THR A 193 14.29 10.02 -13.14
CA THR A 193 15.45 9.12 -13.05
C THR A 193 15.39 8.30 -11.76
N MET A 194 15.70 7.00 -11.85
CA MET A 194 15.78 6.12 -10.69
C MET A 194 16.76 6.67 -9.63
N PRO A 195 16.50 6.49 -8.31
CA PRO A 195 17.36 7.04 -7.25
C PRO A 195 18.84 6.67 -7.39
N SER A 196 19.13 5.47 -7.90
CA SER A 196 20.49 4.98 -8.16
C SER A 196 21.30 5.80 -9.15
N HIS A 197 20.66 6.62 -9.99
CA HIS A 197 21.26 7.42 -11.06
C HIS A 197 20.88 8.91 -10.98
N GLU A 198 20.12 9.30 -9.95
CA GLU A 198 19.55 10.64 -9.80
C GLU A 198 20.64 11.75 -9.78
N ALA A 199 21.84 11.44 -9.27
CA ALA A 199 22.95 12.37 -9.19
C ALA A 199 23.34 12.95 -10.56
N LEU A 200 23.25 12.16 -11.64
CA LEU A 200 23.56 12.59 -13.01
C LEU A 200 22.58 13.66 -13.47
N THR A 201 21.29 13.35 -13.39
CA THR A 201 20.22 14.24 -13.83
C THR A 201 20.15 15.50 -12.96
N ARG A 202 20.27 15.38 -11.63
CA ARG A 202 20.34 16.53 -10.73
C ARG A 202 21.50 17.47 -11.08
N LYS A 203 22.66 16.91 -11.43
CA LYS A 203 23.79 17.72 -11.87
C LYS A 203 23.49 18.41 -13.20
N ALA A 204 22.96 17.66 -14.17
CA ALA A 204 22.58 18.17 -15.49
C ALA A 204 21.63 19.37 -15.41
N PHE A 205 20.64 19.34 -14.51
CA PHE A 205 19.71 20.47 -14.30
C PHE A 205 20.38 21.80 -13.87
N THR A 206 21.63 21.75 -13.40
CA THR A 206 22.39 22.93 -12.96
C THR A 206 23.53 23.31 -13.91
N MET A 207 23.70 22.56 -15.00
CA MET A 207 24.83 22.74 -15.91
C MET A 207 24.52 23.79 -16.97
N ALA A 208 25.55 24.57 -17.33
CA ALA A 208 25.50 25.42 -18.51
C ALA A 208 25.71 24.57 -19.79
N PRO A 209 25.19 24.99 -20.96
CA PRO A 209 25.48 24.34 -22.23
C PRO A 209 26.98 24.12 -22.45
N GLY A 210 27.36 22.96 -22.98
CA GLY A 210 28.75 22.53 -23.17
C GLY A 210 29.54 22.22 -21.88
N GLN A 211 28.96 22.38 -20.70
CA GLN A 211 29.66 22.07 -19.45
C GLN A 211 29.83 20.56 -19.29
N LEU A 212 31.03 20.13 -18.92
CA LEU A 212 31.32 18.77 -18.45
C LEU A 212 31.26 18.72 -16.92
N ALA A 213 30.61 17.69 -16.36
CA ALA A 213 30.56 17.45 -14.93
C ALA A 213 31.01 16.03 -14.58
N GLY A 214 31.52 15.86 -13.35
CA GLY A 214 31.97 14.57 -12.82
C GLY A 214 33.45 14.55 -12.42
N PRO A 215 33.96 13.39 -11.98
CA PRO A 215 33.27 12.08 -11.92
C PRO A 215 32.14 12.05 -10.86
N LEU A 216 30.98 11.48 -11.21
CA LEU A 216 29.82 11.31 -10.31
C LEU A 216 29.58 9.82 -10.03
N ALA A 217 29.51 9.44 -8.76
CA ALA A 217 29.21 8.06 -8.38
C ALA A 217 27.71 7.75 -8.50
N VAL A 218 27.40 6.63 -9.14
CA VAL A 218 26.06 6.03 -9.27
C VAL A 218 26.16 4.52 -9.06
N ALA A 219 25.03 3.82 -8.98
CA ALA A 219 25.04 2.38 -8.66
C ALA A 219 25.88 1.53 -9.63
N ASP A 220 25.90 1.91 -10.90
CA ASP A 220 26.56 1.14 -11.96
C ASP A 220 28.02 1.56 -12.20
N GLY A 221 28.58 2.50 -11.41
CA GLY A 221 29.95 3.00 -11.57
C GLY A 221 30.09 4.52 -11.43
N LEU A 222 30.96 5.11 -12.24
CA LEU A 222 31.16 6.56 -12.34
C LEU A 222 30.64 7.09 -13.69
N GLY A 223 29.85 8.15 -13.64
CA GLY A 223 29.36 8.87 -14.81
C GLY A 223 29.91 10.29 -14.91
N ALA A 224 30.11 10.76 -16.14
CA ALA A 224 30.44 12.13 -16.46
C ALA A 224 29.41 12.69 -17.46
N PRO A 225 28.37 13.41 -17.00
CA PRO A 225 27.44 14.05 -17.91
C PRO A 225 28.05 15.31 -18.54
N MET A 226 27.71 15.56 -19.80
CA MET A 226 28.02 16.79 -20.53
C MET A 226 26.71 17.41 -21.03
N ALA A 227 26.53 18.70 -20.78
CA ALA A 227 25.40 19.43 -21.36
C ALA A 227 25.66 19.65 -22.86
N PRO A 228 24.60 19.62 -23.70
CA PRO A 228 24.70 19.90 -25.13
C PRO A 228 25.24 21.30 -25.40
#